data_AF-Q7P6P7-F1
#
_entry.id   AF-Q7P6P7-F1
#
_cell.length_a   1.000
_cell.length_b   1.000
_cell.length_c   1.000
_cell.angle_alpha   90.00
_cell.angle_beta   90.00
_cell.angle_gamma   90.00
#
_symmetry.space_group_name_H-M   'P 1'
#
loop_
_entity.id
_entity.type
_entity.pdbx_description
1 polymer ?
#
loop_
_entity_poly.entity_id
_entity_poly.type
_entity_poly.pdbx_seq_one_letter_code
_entity_poly.pdbx_strand_id
1 'polypeptide(L)'
;MNFEPLYELKNRLENVAVVGINLAKDDFRLQRAVEQIKEYSTVAKVFKQIYDMGQKLLSDDEDKCDIFLDLLALLDAVLCTQATTYSGEKPQEIKTIAKSKDFYKELHYSELSPLIYAFTETGGGRYQVIENTIKITSEIMNDFRVKTYMIKGLSDSYTAIGDLMIEELRKLGKEVIPLLKDGFDPQGKREMLARLDIISHIGKENENDFYKYCIENGSKEIKEFAIGALKYSQDNIDYILDLTKTEKGKLKNKVFEVLSYMNDSRAEKEWDKFFKKKPLENIEYLRWTDQKWATDYLNNFIGVYIEELKNRSLKTAEERRIVENEVTRICSVILNKRTDKILSLFKDLYPYNKYEIKKILSFYIVTDLNKELTDLIKELARKYEGEFLEQEFLISLIKDKPETVYKNFSKYAGVGGLEEEIKKLFNSLFKDNKISKNKEEAKAQEEFRTLFNIIFHIYYNEESKEYILQWSNMITYNSIQIKLSGFDKKWYDVIFELDDDYYEKWNYYSSYNTSIKRLYNPDIKGMKEKYGAFYYNIVLSRIPYNEDIEFLNKLGWTDYKDFLKGKIDIEKNPSAFANRIRYVGYILQNTLMSESDLIEQLEEIMAINKKNQKIPVNLCDRWLERLKSGVKVKEL
;
A
#
# COMPACT_ATOMS: atom_id res chain seq x y z
N MET A 1 -45.11 26.95 39.05
CA MET A 1 -45.72 28.18 38.48
C MET A 1 -46.24 27.85 37.10
N ASN A 2 -47.45 28.28 36.73
CA ASN A 2 -47.97 28.04 35.38
C ASN A 2 -47.28 29.02 34.40
N PHE A 3 -46.53 28.49 33.43
CA PHE A 3 -45.79 29.28 32.44
C PHE A 3 -46.57 29.55 31.16
N GLU A 4 -47.78 29.00 31.00
CA GLU A 4 -48.62 29.21 29.81
C GLU A 4 -48.81 30.69 29.44
N PRO A 5 -49.05 31.63 30.39
CA PRO A 5 -49.17 33.04 30.03
C PRO A 5 -47.90 33.66 29.44
N LEU A 6 -46.72 33.16 29.81
CA LEU A 6 -45.44 33.62 29.25
C LEU A 6 -45.22 33.07 27.84
N TYR A 7 -45.60 31.81 27.58
CA TYR A 7 -45.62 31.25 26.23
C TYR A 7 -46.65 31.95 25.33
N GLU A 8 -47.83 32.28 25.86
CA GLU A 8 -48.84 33.06 25.14
C GLU A 8 -48.32 34.46 24.79
N LEU A 9 -47.72 35.17 25.75
CA LEU A 9 -47.11 36.48 25.48
C LEU A 9 -46.01 36.39 24.41
N LYS A 10 -45.13 35.39 24.48
CA LYS A 10 -44.06 35.19 23.50
C LYS A 10 -44.65 35.01 22.10
N ASN A 11 -45.61 34.10 21.96
CA ASN A 11 -46.28 33.84 20.69
C ASN A 11 -46.95 35.12 20.13
N ARG A 12 -47.53 35.97 20.99
CA ARG A 12 -48.12 37.25 20.53
C ARG A 12 -47.07 38.24 20.07
N LEU A 13 -45.96 38.37 20.80
CA LEU A 13 -44.85 39.23 20.40
C LEU A 13 -44.23 38.77 19.07
N GLU A 14 -44.01 37.48 18.88
CA GLU A 14 -43.52 36.94 17.60
C GLU A 14 -44.48 37.22 16.44
N ASN A 15 -45.79 37.10 16.67
CA ASN A 15 -46.79 37.48 15.66
C ASN A 15 -46.74 38.99 15.33
N VAL A 16 -46.54 39.84 16.33
CA VAL A 16 -46.38 41.29 16.12
C VAL A 16 -45.08 41.61 15.37
N ALA A 17 -43.99 40.87 15.58
CA ALA A 17 -42.78 41.02 14.75
C ALA A 17 -43.06 40.77 13.27
N VAL A 18 -43.94 39.81 12.94
CA VAL A 18 -44.30 39.47 11.56
C VAL A 18 -45.25 40.50 10.95
N VAL A 19 -46.25 40.95 11.70
CA VAL A 19 -47.33 41.83 11.18
C VAL A 19 -46.94 43.31 11.23
N GLY A 20 -46.00 43.69 12.11
CA GLY A 20 -45.45 45.03 12.24
C GLY A 20 -45.67 45.61 13.64
N ILE A 21 -44.58 46.07 14.27
CA ILE A 21 -44.56 46.57 15.66
C ILE A 21 -45.48 47.79 15.86
N ASN A 22 -45.69 48.61 14.81
CA ASN A 22 -46.59 49.77 14.87
C ASN A 22 -48.05 49.38 15.17
N LEU A 23 -48.45 48.13 14.91
CA LEU A 23 -49.79 47.61 15.19
C LEU A 23 -49.91 46.99 16.60
N ALA A 24 -48.84 46.97 17.40
CA ALA A 24 -48.82 46.34 18.72
C ALA A 24 -49.90 46.91 19.66
N LYS A 25 -50.12 48.24 19.62
CA LYS A 25 -51.15 48.89 20.43
C LYS A 25 -52.56 48.48 20.02
N ASP A 26 -52.80 48.21 18.73
CA ASP A 26 -54.13 47.86 18.22
C ASP A 26 -54.43 46.35 18.32
N ASP A 27 -53.45 45.52 18.68
CA ASP A 27 -53.64 44.08 18.89
C ASP A 27 -54.23 43.80 20.28
N PHE A 28 -55.56 43.64 20.32
CA PHE A 28 -56.30 43.30 21.55
C PHE A 28 -55.82 41.99 22.20
N ARG A 29 -55.25 41.05 21.43
CA ARG A 29 -54.75 39.76 21.93
C ARG A 29 -53.40 39.95 22.61
N LEU A 30 -52.53 40.80 22.07
CA LEU A 30 -51.30 41.19 22.74
C LEU A 30 -51.60 41.96 24.03
N GLN A 31 -52.53 42.92 24.01
CA GLN A 31 -52.97 43.64 25.21
C GLN A 31 -53.43 42.68 26.32
N ARG A 32 -54.25 41.70 25.95
CA ARG A 32 -54.72 40.67 26.88
C ARG A 32 -53.58 39.81 27.43
N ALA A 33 -52.65 39.39 26.57
CA ALA A 33 -51.50 38.59 26.99
C ALA A 33 -50.59 39.36 27.95
N VAL A 34 -50.35 40.65 27.71
CA VAL A 34 -49.60 41.52 28.63
C VAL A 34 -50.34 41.64 29.96
N GLU A 35 -51.66 41.85 29.96
CA GLU A 35 -52.42 41.99 31.22
C GLU A 35 -52.44 40.70 32.06
N GLN A 36 -52.43 39.53 31.43
CA GLN A 36 -52.28 38.25 32.14
C GLN A 36 -50.95 38.14 32.90
N ILE A 37 -49.88 38.83 32.47
CA ILE A 37 -48.60 38.83 33.19
C ILE A 37 -48.66 39.65 34.49
N LYS A 38 -49.67 40.52 34.66
CA LYS A 38 -49.81 41.36 35.86
C LYS A 38 -49.83 40.56 37.16
N GLU A 39 -50.52 39.42 37.18
CA GLU A 39 -50.59 38.53 38.35
C GLU A 39 -49.22 37.94 38.71
N TYR A 40 -48.31 37.84 37.75
CA TYR A 40 -46.95 37.35 37.93
C TYR A 40 -45.97 38.44 38.36
N SER A 41 -46.34 39.72 38.21
CA SER A 41 -45.48 40.86 38.55
C SER A 41 -45.10 40.91 40.04
N THR A 42 -45.91 40.31 40.92
CA THR A 42 -45.62 40.21 42.35
C THR A 42 -44.76 39.01 42.73
N VAL A 43 -44.55 38.06 41.81
CA VAL A 43 -43.82 36.81 42.07
C VAL A 43 -42.30 37.03 42.02
N ALA A 44 -41.81 37.78 41.03
CA ALA A 44 -40.40 38.10 40.89
C ALA A 44 -40.18 39.40 40.12
N LYS A 45 -39.05 40.06 40.37
CA LYS A 45 -38.66 41.32 39.71
C LYS A 45 -38.61 41.18 38.18
N VAL A 46 -38.20 40.03 37.66
CA VAL A 46 -38.11 39.79 36.21
C VAL A 46 -39.48 39.76 35.54
N PHE A 47 -40.50 39.17 36.18
CA PHE A 47 -41.87 39.17 35.64
C PHE A 47 -42.50 40.55 35.70
N LYS A 48 -42.16 41.34 36.74
CA LYS A 48 -42.54 42.75 36.78
C LYS A 48 -41.91 43.54 35.63
N GLN A 49 -40.63 43.32 35.34
CA GLN A 49 -39.96 43.95 34.19
C GLN A 49 -40.62 43.58 32.87
N ILE A 50 -40.95 42.31 32.65
CA ILE A 50 -41.69 41.83 31.46
C ILE A 50 -43.06 42.54 31.36
N TYR A 51 -43.81 42.64 32.47
CA TYR A 51 -45.09 43.35 32.49
C TYR A 51 -44.94 44.84 32.16
N ASP A 52 -44.02 45.54 32.83
CA ASP A 52 -43.81 46.98 32.66
C ASP A 52 -43.36 47.32 31.23
N MET A 53 -42.48 46.50 30.64
CA MET A 53 -42.04 46.63 29.24
C MET A 53 -43.16 46.31 28.26
N GLY A 54 -44.00 45.30 28.54
CA GLY A 54 -45.20 45.00 27.75
C GLY A 54 -46.19 46.17 27.76
N GLN A 55 -46.43 46.79 28.92
CA GLN A 55 -47.28 47.99 29.02
C GLN A 55 -46.67 49.17 28.24
N LYS A 56 -45.34 49.36 28.33
CA LYS A 56 -44.65 50.42 27.58
C LYS A 56 -44.74 50.22 26.06
N LEU A 57 -44.64 48.97 25.58
CA LEU A 57 -44.83 48.62 24.17
C LEU A 57 -46.24 49.00 23.65
N LEU A 58 -47.25 48.94 24.51
CA LEU A 58 -48.65 49.28 24.19
C LEU A 58 -48.98 50.78 24.29
N SER A 59 -48.02 51.62 24.70
CA SER A 59 -48.20 53.09 24.82
C SER A 59 -48.18 53.81 23.45
N ASP A 60 -48.32 55.14 23.42
CA ASP A 60 -48.32 55.94 22.17
C ASP A 60 -46.94 56.45 21.71
N ASP A 61 -45.84 55.96 22.32
CA ASP A 61 -44.48 56.40 21.96
C ASP A 61 -44.07 55.94 20.55
N GLU A 62 -43.39 56.80 19.78
CA GLU A 62 -43.05 56.54 18.36
C GLU A 62 -41.88 55.54 18.17
N ASP A 63 -41.02 55.34 19.18
CA ASP A 63 -39.84 54.48 19.06
C ASP A 63 -39.93 53.23 19.96
N LYS A 64 -40.57 52.18 19.41
CA LYS A 64 -40.94 50.95 20.14
C LYS A 64 -40.06 49.74 19.81
N CYS A 65 -39.18 49.85 18.82
CA CYS A 65 -38.39 48.72 18.32
C CYS A 65 -37.47 48.15 19.38
N ASP A 66 -36.74 49.00 20.11
CA ASP A 66 -35.81 48.57 21.15
C ASP A 66 -36.55 47.87 22.31
N ILE A 67 -37.66 48.45 22.76
CA ILE A 67 -38.49 47.90 23.85
C ILE A 67 -39.07 46.53 23.44
N PHE A 68 -39.50 46.39 22.18
CA PHE A 68 -40.02 45.13 21.66
C PHE A 68 -38.95 44.04 21.67
N LEU A 69 -37.76 44.33 21.15
CA LEU A 69 -36.66 43.37 21.09
C LEU A 69 -36.16 43.00 22.49
N ASP A 70 -36.01 43.97 23.39
CA ASP A 70 -35.60 43.72 24.77
C ASP A 70 -36.63 42.88 25.52
N LEU A 71 -37.93 43.12 25.31
CA LEU A 71 -39.01 42.34 25.92
C LEU A 71 -38.99 40.89 25.42
N LEU A 72 -38.87 40.68 24.11
CA LEU A 72 -38.81 39.35 23.52
C LEU A 72 -37.58 38.58 24.00
N ALA A 73 -36.41 39.23 24.01
CA ALA A 73 -35.17 38.63 24.49
C ALA A 73 -35.22 38.27 25.98
N LEU A 74 -35.78 39.15 26.83
CA LEU A 74 -35.95 38.88 28.25
C LEU A 74 -36.91 37.71 28.50
N LEU A 75 -38.01 37.66 27.75
CA LEU A 75 -38.99 36.60 27.84
C LEU A 75 -38.41 35.24 27.41
N ASP A 76 -37.61 35.22 26.34
CA ASP A 76 -36.90 34.02 25.88
C ASP A 76 -35.87 33.53 26.88
N ALA A 77 -35.09 34.43 27.47
CA ALA A 77 -34.11 34.07 28.50
C ALA A 77 -34.80 33.43 29.72
N VAL A 78 -35.95 33.96 30.14
CA VAL A 78 -36.74 33.40 31.24
C VAL A 78 -37.30 32.02 30.89
N LEU A 79 -37.90 31.86 29.71
CA LEU A 79 -38.45 30.56 29.28
C LEU A 79 -37.36 29.51 29.09
N CYS A 80 -36.19 29.87 28.57
CA CYS A 80 -35.06 28.98 28.37
C CYS A 80 -34.46 28.49 29.71
N THR A 81 -34.36 29.39 30.70
CA THR A 81 -33.80 29.05 32.02
C THR A 81 -34.77 28.35 32.95
N GLN A 82 -36.08 28.52 32.75
CA GLN A 82 -37.13 27.89 33.57
C GLN A 82 -37.74 26.64 32.93
N ALA A 83 -37.35 26.29 31.69
CA ALA A 83 -37.74 25.03 31.07
C ALA A 83 -37.20 23.85 31.90
N THR A 84 -38.10 22.99 32.37
CA THR A 84 -37.73 21.74 33.04
C THR A 84 -36.93 20.85 32.09
N THR A 85 -35.64 20.68 32.34
CA THR A 85 -34.73 19.82 31.56
C THR A 85 -34.81 18.34 31.94
N TYR A 86 -35.73 17.97 32.84
CA TYR A 86 -35.85 16.60 33.34
C TYR A 86 -37.29 16.25 33.73
N SER A 87 -37.79 15.11 33.24
CA SER A 87 -39.15 14.60 33.47
C SER A 87 -39.21 13.20 34.09
N GLY A 88 -38.09 12.67 34.60
CA GLY A 88 -38.04 11.36 35.25
C GLY A 88 -38.07 11.44 36.78
N GLU A 89 -38.21 10.29 37.47
CA GLU A 89 -38.24 10.25 38.94
C GLU A 89 -36.84 10.21 39.60
N LYS A 90 -35.78 9.79 38.88
CA LYS A 90 -34.40 9.66 39.41
C LYS A 90 -33.31 9.81 38.34
N PRO A 91 -32.22 10.56 38.62
CA PRO A 91 -31.07 10.66 37.72
C PRO A 91 -30.53 9.26 37.34
N GLN A 92 -30.33 9.02 36.05
CA GLN A 92 -29.63 7.82 35.56
C GLN A 92 -28.14 8.09 35.42
N GLU A 93 -27.33 7.09 35.75
CA GLU A 93 -25.89 7.12 35.48
C GLU A 93 -25.64 7.08 33.97
N ILE A 94 -24.98 8.11 33.44
CA ILE A 94 -24.55 8.13 32.04
C ILE A 94 -23.33 7.23 31.92
N LYS A 95 -23.49 6.08 31.25
CA LYS A 95 -22.36 5.24 30.83
C LYS A 95 -21.59 5.98 29.73
N THR A 96 -20.65 6.82 30.12
CA THR A 96 -19.76 7.51 29.18
C THR A 96 -18.47 6.74 28.98
N ILE A 97 -18.04 6.69 27.72
CA ILE A 97 -16.74 6.20 27.27
C ILE A 97 -15.64 7.27 27.39
N ALA A 98 -16.00 8.53 27.68
CA ALA A 98 -15.07 9.64 27.85
C ALA A 98 -14.42 9.60 29.24
N LYS A 99 -13.36 8.80 29.40
CA LYS A 99 -12.63 8.64 30.68
C LYS A 99 -11.27 9.32 30.75
N SER A 100 -10.79 9.98 29.69
CA SER A 100 -9.48 10.66 29.66
C SER A 100 -9.59 12.16 29.35
N LYS A 101 -8.62 12.96 29.83
CA LYS A 101 -8.56 14.42 29.64
C LYS A 101 -8.40 14.85 28.18
N ASP A 102 -7.89 13.99 27.31
CA ASP A 102 -7.60 14.29 25.89
C ASP A 102 -8.71 13.84 24.94
N PHE A 103 -9.95 13.71 25.42
CA PHE A 103 -11.06 13.16 24.62
C PHE A 103 -11.51 14.11 23.49
N TYR A 104 -11.37 15.43 23.68
CA TYR A 104 -11.83 16.47 22.77
C TYR A 104 -10.67 17.39 22.38
N LYS A 105 -10.50 17.65 21.08
CA LYS A 105 -9.59 18.68 20.58
C LYS A 105 -10.38 19.92 20.15
N GLU A 106 -9.85 21.11 20.45
CA GLU A 106 -10.37 22.38 19.96
C GLU A 106 -10.06 22.54 18.47
N LEU A 107 -10.81 21.81 17.64
CA LEU A 107 -10.70 21.81 16.18
C LEU A 107 -11.75 22.73 15.57
N HIS A 108 -11.35 23.55 14.60
CA HIS A 108 -12.29 24.42 13.89
C HIS A 108 -13.20 23.60 12.96
N TYR A 109 -14.42 24.09 12.74
CA TYR A 109 -15.38 23.47 11.82
C TYR A 109 -14.81 23.33 10.40
N SER A 110 -14.03 24.29 9.93
CA SER A 110 -13.37 24.25 8.61
C SER A 110 -12.38 23.10 8.47
N GLU A 111 -11.80 22.61 9.58
CA GLU A 111 -10.87 21.48 9.58
C GLU A 111 -11.63 20.14 9.60
N LEU A 112 -12.75 20.08 10.33
CA LEU A 112 -13.55 18.86 10.47
C LEU A 112 -14.51 18.63 9.31
N SER A 113 -15.12 19.70 8.78
CA SER A 113 -16.21 19.59 7.79
C SER A 113 -15.81 18.83 6.54
N PRO A 114 -14.63 19.06 5.91
CA PRO A 114 -14.23 18.30 4.72
C PRO A 114 -14.05 16.81 5.01
N LEU A 115 -13.48 16.49 6.19
CA LEU A 115 -13.24 15.11 6.60
C LEU A 115 -14.55 14.38 6.90
N ILE A 116 -15.45 15.01 7.66
CA ILE A 116 -16.78 14.46 7.97
C ILE A 116 -17.56 14.24 6.67
N TYR A 117 -17.57 15.23 5.77
CA TYR A 117 -18.21 15.10 4.46
C TYR A 117 -17.67 13.89 3.68
N ALA A 118 -16.35 13.68 3.69
CA ALA A 118 -15.74 12.53 3.03
C ALA A 118 -16.19 11.17 3.62
N PHE A 119 -16.50 11.11 4.92
CA PHE A 119 -17.01 9.90 5.58
C PHE A 119 -18.53 9.71 5.46
N THR A 120 -19.31 10.78 5.32
CA THR A 120 -20.77 10.71 5.35
C THR A 120 -21.40 10.67 3.96
N GLU A 121 -20.79 11.34 2.99
CA GLU A 121 -21.34 11.49 1.65
C GLU A 121 -20.79 10.48 0.66
N THR A 122 -21.43 10.44 -0.51
CA THR A 122 -20.99 9.64 -1.66
C THR A 122 -20.38 10.53 -2.74
N GLY A 123 -19.48 10.00 -3.56
CA GLY A 123 -18.85 10.74 -4.65
C GLY A 123 -17.36 10.45 -4.83
N GLY A 124 -16.80 10.94 -5.94
CA GLY A 124 -15.37 10.86 -6.25
C GLY A 124 -14.53 11.81 -5.39
N GLY A 125 -13.25 11.49 -5.20
CA GLY A 125 -12.31 12.34 -4.46
C GLY A 125 -12.29 12.18 -2.93
N ARG A 126 -13.29 11.50 -2.34
CA ARG A 126 -13.38 11.27 -0.87
C ARG A 126 -12.12 10.59 -0.30
N TYR A 127 -11.61 9.57 -0.99
CA TYR A 127 -10.40 8.86 -0.58
C TYR A 127 -9.20 9.82 -0.46
N GLN A 128 -8.99 10.70 -1.45
CA GLN A 128 -7.87 11.64 -1.44
C GLN A 128 -7.96 12.64 -0.28
N VAL A 129 -9.18 13.08 0.07
CA VAL A 129 -9.41 13.97 1.22
C VAL A 129 -9.01 13.27 2.53
N ILE A 130 -9.47 12.03 2.73
CA ILE A 130 -9.15 11.24 3.93
C ILE A 130 -7.65 10.96 3.99
N GLU A 131 -7.06 10.47 2.90
CA GLU A 131 -5.65 10.12 2.82
C GLU A 131 -4.74 11.34 3.06
N ASN A 132 -5.02 12.48 2.43
CA ASN A 132 -4.26 13.71 2.64
C ASN A 132 -4.38 14.21 4.08
N THR A 133 -5.57 14.11 4.67
CA THR A 133 -5.79 14.51 6.07
C THR A 133 -4.94 13.65 7.02
N ILE A 134 -4.85 12.34 6.78
CA ILE A 134 -4.00 11.44 7.56
C ILE A 134 -2.51 11.82 7.39
N LYS A 135 -2.07 12.09 6.16
CA LYS A 135 -0.67 12.43 5.87
C LYS A 135 -0.23 13.77 6.45
N ILE A 136 -1.11 14.77 6.44
CA ILE A 136 -0.78 16.17 6.79
C ILE A 136 -1.15 16.49 8.24
N THR A 137 -2.25 15.94 8.75
CA THR A 137 -2.85 16.33 10.04
C THR A 137 -3.35 15.11 10.82
N SER A 138 -2.52 14.07 10.94
CA SER A 138 -2.87 12.79 11.57
C SER A 138 -3.47 12.91 12.97
N GLU A 139 -3.07 13.94 13.73
CA GLU A 139 -3.57 14.20 15.08
C GLU A 139 -5.08 14.41 15.16
N ILE A 140 -5.73 14.84 14.07
CA ILE A 140 -7.18 15.05 14.01
C ILE A 140 -7.94 13.73 14.24
N MET A 141 -7.34 12.60 13.88
CA MET A 141 -7.93 11.26 14.04
C MET A 141 -8.05 10.82 15.51
N ASN A 142 -7.35 11.51 16.41
CA ASN A 142 -7.46 11.25 17.85
C ASN A 142 -8.73 11.86 18.46
N ASP A 143 -9.39 12.81 17.78
CA ASP A 143 -10.63 13.41 18.26
C ASP A 143 -11.78 12.40 18.25
N PHE A 144 -12.53 12.33 19.36
CA PHE A 144 -13.59 11.34 19.52
C PHE A 144 -14.68 11.43 18.44
N ARG A 145 -14.98 12.65 17.94
CA ARG A 145 -16.01 12.86 16.91
C ARG A 145 -15.59 12.19 15.62
N VAL A 146 -14.31 12.27 15.29
CA VAL A 146 -13.73 11.68 14.08
C VAL A 146 -13.70 10.16 14.19
N LYS A 147 -13.37 9.60 15.36
CA LYS A 147 -13.34 8.14 15.59
C LYS A 147 -14.66 7.44 15.23
N THR A 148 -15.80 8.06 15.54
CA THR A 148 -17.11 7.52 15.16
C THR A 148 -17.28 7.44 13.63
N TYR A 149 -16.82 8.46 12.91
CA TYR A 149 -16.85 8.45 11.45
C TYR A 149 -15.83 7.48 10.84
N MET A 150 -14.66 7.31 11.46
CA MET A 150 -13.68 6.29 11.04
C MET A 150 -14.28 4.88 11.15
N ILE A 151 -14.96 4.58 12.25
CA ILE A 151 -15.65 3.29 12.45
C ILE A 151 -16.76 3.11 11.41
N LYS A 152 -17.54 4.15 11.10
CA LYS A 152 -18.52 4.12 10.01
C LYS A 152 -17.85 3.87 8.64
N GLY A 153 -16.64 4.40 8.43
CA GLY A 153 -15.84 4.18 7.24
C GLY A 153 -15.46 2.72 6.99
N LEU A 154 -15.50 1.85 8.02
CA LEU A 154 -15.25 0.41 7.86
C LEU A 154 -16.28 -0.30 6.96
N SER A 155 -17.50 0.25 6.85
CA SER A 155 -18.55 -0.24 5.95
C SER A 155 -18.68 0.55 4.66
N ASP A 156 -17.69 1.41 4.31
CA ASP A 156 -17.75 2.19 3.07
C ASP A 156 -17.78 1.27 1.83
N SER A 157 -18.60 1.66 0.86
CA SER A 157 -18.70 1.02 -0.45
C SER A 157 -17.36 0.96 -1.19
N TYR A 158 -16.49 1.95 -1.00
CA TYR A 158 -15.17 1.99 -1.60
C TYR A 158 -14.17 1.31 -0.66
N THR A 159 -13.75 0.10 -1.04
CA THR A 159 -13.01 -0.80 -0.15
C THR A 159 -11.71 -0.19 0.39
N ALA A 160 -11.03 0.63 -0.41
CA ALA A 160 -9.79 1.30 -0.02
C ALA A 160 -9.98 2.26 1.18
N ILE A 161 -11.15 2.87 1.35
CA ILE A 161 -11.45 3.67 2.54
C ILE A 161 -11.57 2.76 3.77
N GLY A 162 -12.28 1.64 3.65
CA GLY A 162 -12.40 0.66 4.73
C GLY A 162 -11.05 0.10 5.16
N ASP A 163 -10.20 -0.26 4.20
CA ASP A 163 -8.85 -0.80 4.46
C ASP A 163 -7.97 0.26 5.16
N LEU A 164 -8.01 1.51 4.68
CA LEU A 164 -7.32 2.63 5.32
C LEU A 164 -7.82 2.87 6.76
N MET A 165 -9.12 2.74 7.01
CA MET A 165 -9.67 2.89 8.37
C MET A 165 -9.25 1.75 9.29
N ILE A 166 -9.14 0.52 8.80
CA ILE A 166 -8.59 -0.60 9.59
C ILE A 166 -7.15 -0.28 10.00
N GLU A 167 -6.32 0.20 9.07
CA GLU A 167 -4.94 0.57 9.35
C GLU A 167 -4.82 1.69 10.38
N GLU A 168 -5.59 2.78 10.24
CA GLU A 168 -5.55 3.90 11.17
C GLU A 168 -6.14 3.57 12.54
N LEU A 169 -7.27 2.85 12.60
CA LEU A 169 -7.89 2.47 13.88
C LEU A 169 -7.01 1.52 14.67
N ARG A 170 -6.24 0.63 14.02
CA ARG A 170 -5.27 -0.26 14.69
C ARG A 170 -4.11 0.49 15.36
N LYS A 171 -3.80 1.72 14.92
CA LYS A 171 -2.75 2.56 15.54
C LYS A 171 -3.23 3.23 16.83
N LEU A 172 -4.54 3.27 17.06
CA LEU A 172 -5.13 3.84 18.29
C LEU A 172 -4.93 2.92 19.49
N GLY A 173 -5.05 3.47 20.70
CA GLY A 173 -4.94 2.71 21.93
C GLY A 173 -6.25 2.02 22.34
N LYS A 174 -6.23 1.38 23.52
CA LYS A 174 -7.36 0.62 24.07
C LYS A 174 -8.63 1.46 24.28
N GLU A 175 -8.52 2.78 24.30
CA GLU A 175 -9.63 3.72 24.43
C GLU A 175 -10.65 3.64 23.29
N VAL A 176 -10.28 3.11 22.12
CA VAL A 176 -11.21 2.94 21.00
C VAL A 176 -12.07 1.67 21.11
N ILE A 177 -11.66 0.69 21.94
CA ILE A 177 -12.35 -0.61 22.04
C ILE A 177 -13.83 -0.45 22.44
N PRO A 178 -14.21 0.37 23.44
CA PRO A 178 -15.61 0.58 23.76
C PRO A 178 -16.43 1.12 22.57
N LEU A 179 -15.86 2.00 21.74
CA LEU A 179 -16.52 2.52 20.53
C LEU A 179 -16.70 1.43 19.47
N LEU A 180 -15.72 0.54 19.31
CA LEU A 180 -15.81 -0.56 18.35
C LEU A 180 -16.86 -1.60 18.76
N LYS A 181 -17.01 -1.83 20.07
CA LYS A 181 -18.03 -2.72 20.65
C LYS A 181 -19.42 -2.10 20.64
N ASP A 182 -19.54 -0.79 20.61
CA ASP A 182 -20.83 -0.12 20.57
C ASP A 182 -21.59 -0.45 19.27
N GLY A 183 -22.81 -0.96 19.42
CA GLY A 183 -23.60 -1.48 18.29
C GLY A 183 -23.00 -2.71 17.59
N PHE A 184 -22.06 -3.43 18.22
CA PHE A 184 -21.49 -4.63 17.62
C PHE A 184 -22.53 -5.74 17.51
N ASP A 185 -22.74 -6.24 16.30
CA ASP A 185 -23.64 -7.36 16.00
C ASP A 185 -22.82 -8.63 15.68
N PRO A 186 -22.86 -9.69 16.51
CA PRO A 186 -22.20 -10.96 16.22
C PRO A 186 -22.66 -11.64 14.92
N GLN A 187 -23.86 -11.30 14.41
CA GLN A 187 -24.37 -11.79 13.13
C GLN A 187 -23.99 -10.89 11.95
N GLY A 188 -23.31 -9.77 12.20
CA GLY A 188 -22.89 -8.84 11.17
C GLY A 188 -21.79 -9.39 10.26
N LYS A 189 -21.61 -8.71 9.13
CA LYS A 189 -20.71 -9.12 8.04
C LYS A 189 -19.38 -8.35 8.12
N ARG A 190 -18.97 -7.74 7.00
CA ARG A 190 -17.67 -7.10 6.80
C ARG A 190 -17.31 -6.10 7.89
N GLU A 191 -18.22 -5.18 8.23
CA GLU A 191 -17.96 -4.15 9.24
C GLU A 191 -17.65 -4.76 10.61
N MET A 192 -18.45 -5.74 11.04
CA MET A 192 -18.29 -6.38 12.34
C MET A 192 -17.02 -7.24 12.40
N LEU A 193 -16.66 -7.88 11.29
CA LEU A 193 -15.36 -8.55 11.17
C LEU A 193 -14.19 -7.56 11.28
N ALA A 194 -14.27 -6.41 10.62
CA ALA A 194 -13.24 -5.37 10.72
C ALA A 194 -13.13 -4.81 12.15
N ARG A 195 -14.27 -4.55 12.81
CA ARG A 195 -14.29 -4.13 14.22
C ARG A 195 -13.68 -5.18 15.14
N LEU A 196 -14.06 -6.46 14.98
CA LEU A 196 -13.51 -7.57 15.79
C LEU A 196 -12.01 -7.73 15.56
N ASP A 197 -11.54 -7.53 14.33
CA ASP A 197 -10.14 -7.57 13.98
C ASP A 197 -9.34 -6.44 14.63
N ILE A 198 -9.85 -5.21 14.60
CA ILE A 198 -9.23 -4.07 15.30
C ILE A 198 -9.23 -4.31 16.83
N ILE A 199 -10.34 -4.79 17.40
CA ILE A 199 -10.43 -5.14 18.82
C ILE A 199 -9.38 -6.21 19.18
N SER A 200 -9.26 -7.25 18.36
CA SER A 200 -8.29 -8.34 18.51
C SER A 200 -6.85 -7.85 18.48
N HIS A 201 -6.53 -6.92 17.56
CA HIS A 201 -5.22 -6.32 17.43
C HIS A 201 -4.81 -5.50 18.67
N ILE A 202 -5.73 -4.66 19.17
CA ILE A 202 -5.45 -3.70 20.26
C ILE A 202 -5.58 -4.37 21.64
N GLY A 203 -6.66 -5.13 21.85
CA GLY A 203 -7.04 -5.68 23.14
C GLY A 203 -6.33 -6.97 23.52
N LYS A 204 -6.01 -7.80 22.51
CA LYS A 204 -5.40 -9.13 22.68
C LYS A 204 -6.11 -9.94 23.76
N GLU A 205 -5.41 -10.52 24.72
CA GLU A 205 -5.97 -11.34 25.81
C GLU A 205 -6.93 -10.59 26.73
N ASN A 206 -6.88 -9.26 26.80
CA ASN A 206 -7.77 -8.48 27.67
C ASN A 206 -9.24 -8.53 27.22
N GLU A 207 -9.48 -8.92 25.97
CA GLU A 207 -10.82 -9.01 25.38
C GLU A 207 -11.28 -10.46 25.22
N ASN A 208 -10.68 -11.39 25.96
CA ASN A 208 -10.93 -12.82 25.83
C ASN A 208 -12.39 -13.22 26.02
N ASP A 209 -13.07 -12.62 27.01
CA ASP A 209 -14.49 -12.88 27.25
C ASP A 209 -15.37 -12.44 26.07
N PHE A 210 -14.98 -11.36 25.39
CA PHE A 210 -15.67 -10.91 24.18
C PHE A 210 -15.47 -11.88 23.02
N TYR A 211 -14.27 -12.47 22.87
CA TYR A 211 -14.05 -13.51 21.87
C TYR A 211 -14.91 -14.75 22.14
N LYS A 212 -14.99 -15.21 23.40
CA LYS A 212 -15.87 -16.33 23.79
C LYS A 212 -17.34 -16.04 23.47
N TYR A 213 -17.81 -14.85 23.80
CA TYR A 213 -19.15 -14.38 23.42
C TYR A 213 -19.39 -14.45 21.90
N CYS A 214 -18.43 -13.99 21.10
CA CYS A 214 -18.50 -14.07 19.63
C CYS A 214 -18.45 -15.52 19.10
N ILE A 215 -17.77 -16.44 19.79
CA ILE A 215 -17.74 -17.87 19.40
C ILE A 215 -19.10 -18.53 19.62
N GLU A 216 -19.76 -18.18 20.72
CA GLU A 216 -21.06 -18.75 21.10
C GLU A 216 -22.22 -18.18 20.26
N ASN A 217 -22.16 -16.88 19.93
CA ASN A 217 -23.30 -16.14 19.37
C ASN A 217 -23.07 -15.62 17.95
N GLY A 218 -21.86 -15.77 17.39
CA GLY A 218 -21.47 -15.17 16.11
C GLY A 218 -21.91 -15.95 14.87
N SER A 219 -21.92 -15.25 13.74
CA SER A 219 -21.96 -15.86 12.40
C SER A 219 -20.72 -16.75 12.19
N LYS A 220 -20.74 -17.59 11.16
CA LYS A 220 -19.63 -18.54 10.92
C LYS A 220 -18.29 -17.83 10.76
N GLU A 221 -18.26 -16.71 10.06
CA GLU A 221 -17.06 -15.90 9.82
C GLU A 221 -16.58 -15.21 11.11
N ILE A 222 -17.51 -14.62 11.89
CA ILE A 222 -17.21 -13.98 13.18
C ILE A 222 -16.65 -15.02 14.16
N LYS A 223 -17.29 -16.19 14.23
CA LYS A 223 -16.85 -17.32 15.04
C LYS A 223 -15.46 -17.82 14.64
N GLU A 224 -15.20 -17.99 13.35
CA GLU A 224 -13.88 -18.40 12.86
C GLU A 224 -12.79 -17.40 13.30
N PHE A 225 -13.06 -16.11 13.15
CA PHE A 225 -12.12 -15.06 13.57
C PHE A 225 -11.91 -15.06 15.09
N ALA A 226 -13.00 -15.15 15.86
CA ALA A 226 -12.96 -15.16 17.32
C ALA A 226 -12.21 -16.37 17.88
N ILE A 227 -12.37 -17.56 17.29
CA ILE A 227 -11.52 -18.74 17.60
C ILE A 227 -10.05 -18.37 17.40
N GLY A 228 -9.73 -17.74 16.26
CA GLY A 228 -8.39 -17.23 15.94
C GLY A 228 -7.78 -16.34 17.03
N ALA A 229 -8.60 -15.52 17.70
CA ALA A 229 -8.17 -14.59 18.74
C ALA A 229 -7.91 -15.27 20.10
N LEU A 230 -8.39 -16.50 20.32
CA LEU A 230 -8.11 -17.23 21.57
C LEU A 230 -6.62 -17.53 21.78
N LYS A 231 -5.79 -17.46 20.72
CA LYS A 231 -4.34 -17.67 20.78
C LYS A 231 -3.60 -16.71 21.72
N TYR A 232 -4.19 -15.56 22.06
CA TYR A 232 -3.53 -14.56 22.89
C TYR A 232 -3.42 -14.96 24.37
N SER A 233 -4.23 -15.91 24.86
CA SER A 233 -4.16 -16.37 26.25
C SER A 233 -3.96 -17.87 26.33
N GLN A 234 -2.97 -18.29 27.11
CA GLN A 234 -2.69 -19.69 27.41
C GLN A 234 -3.78 -20.32 28.30
N ASP A 235 -4.50 -19.50 29.08
CA ASP A 235 -5.61 -19.95 29.94
C ASP A 235 -6.79 -20.49 29.14
N ASN A 236 -6.82 -20.26 27.82
CA ASN A 236 -7.85 -20.78 26.94
C ASN A 236 -7.70 -22.27 26.60
N ILE A 237 -6.62 -22.93 27.04
CA ILE A 237 -6.33 -24.32 26.66
C ILE A 237 -7.53 -25.27 26.85
N ASP A 238 -8.22 -25.22 27.98
CA ASP A 238 -9.36 -26.11 28.25
C ASP A 238 -10.54 -25.84 27.31
N TYR A 239 -10.82 -24.56 27.03
CA TYR A 239 -11.86 -24.14 26.12
C TYR A 239 -11.54 -24.53 24.67
N ILE A 240 -10.30 -24.31 24.22
CA ILE A 240 -9.84 -24.70 22.88
C ILE A 240 -9.93 -26.23 22.72
N LEU A 241 -9.51 -27.00 23.74
CA LEU A 241 -9.61 -28.46 23.72
C LEU A 241 -11.06 -28.94 23.64
N ASP A 242 -12.02 -28.27 24.28
CA ASP A 242 -13.43 -28.60 24.12
C ASP A 242 -13.94 -28.31 22.70
N LEU A 243 -13.56 -27.16 22.13
CA LEU A 243 -13.88 -26.80 20.75
C LEU A 243 -13.35 -27.84 19.74
N THR A 244 -12.22 -28.51 20.01
CA THR A 244 -11.73 -29.58 19.12
C THR A 244 -12.72 -30.74 18.98
N LYS A 245 -13.57 -30.97 19.98
CA LYS A 245 -14.54 -32.07 20.02
C LYS A 245 -15.87 -31.66 19.40
N THR A 246 -16.29 -30.42 19.61
CA THR A 246 -17.61 -29.91 19.21
C THR A 246 -17.63 -29.35 17.80
N GLU A 247 -16.58 -28.64 17.37
CA GLU A 247 -16.52 -27.98 16.08
C GLU A 247 -16.25 -28.94 14.91
N LYS A 248 -16.70 -28.54 13.70
CA LYS A 248 -16.57 -29.32 12.46
C LYS A 248 -16.05 -28.47 11.28
N GLY A 249 -15.49 -29.14 10.28
CA GLY A 249 -15.05 -28.51 9.03
C GLY A 249 -14.03 -27.40 9.25
N LYS A 250 -14.23 -26.24 8.60
CA LYS A 250 -13.31 -25.09 8.67
C LYS A 250 -13.08 -24.56 10.09
N LEU A 251 -14.12 -24.53 10.93
CA LEU A 251 -14.00 -24.08 12.32
C LEU A 251 -13.10 -25.01 13.12
N LYS A 252 -13.24 -26.33 12.96
CA LYS A 252 -12.35 -27.31 13.60
C LYS A 252 -10.89 -27.13 13.19
N ASN A 253 -10.65 -26.87 11.91
CA ASN A 253 -9.29 -26.61 11.41
C ASN A 253 -8.70 -25.34 12.05
N LYS A 254 -9.50 -24.27 12.17
CA LYS A 254 -9.10 -23.05 12.87
C LYS A 254 -8.81 -23.31 14.36
N VAL A 255 -9.59 -24.15 15.02
CA VAL A 255 -9.31 -24.56 16.41
C VAL A 255 -7.95 -25.26 16.52
N PHE A 256 -7.60 -26.15 15.58
CA PHE A 256 -6.27 -26.79 15.58
C PHE A 256 -5.14 -25.80 15.27
N GLU A 257 -5.35 -24.85 14.37
CA GLU A 257 -4.42 -23.75 14.16
C GLU A 257 -4.15 -23.01 15.48
N VAL A 258 -5.21 -22.63 16.22
CA VAL A 258 -5.07 -21.93 17.50
C VAL A 258 -4.47 -22.81 18.60
N LEU A 259 -4.82 -24.10 18.63
CA LEU A 259 -4.23 -25.06 19.56
C LEU A 259 -2.71 -25.16 19.39
N SER A 260 -2.19 -24.92 18.17
CA SER A 260 -0.75 -24.92 17.91
C SER A 260 0.02 -23.81 18.65
N TYR A 261 -0.67 -22.77 19.13
CA TYR A 261 -0.08 -21.66 19.91
C TYR A 261 -0.09 -21.92 21.42
N MET A 262 -0.69 -23.03 21.87
CA MET A 262 -0.77 -23.36 23.29
C MET A 262 0.48 -24.13 23.72
N ASN A 263 1.14 -23.68 24.79
CA ASN A 263 2.29 -24.35 25.39
C ASN A 263 1.85 -25.38 26.44
N ASP A 264 1.09 -26.39 26.02
CA ASP A 264 0.56 -27.43 26.91
C ASP A 264 0.72 -28.81 26.26
N SER A 265 1.21 -29.79 27.03
CA SER A 265 1.40 -31.18 26.55
C SER A 265 0.11 -31.84 26.04
N ARG A 266 -1.06 -31.40 26.52
CA ARG A 266 -2.38 -31.84 26.05
C ARG A 266 -2.66 -31.32 24.65
N ALA A 267 -2.20 -30.11 24.33
CA ALA A 267 -2.29 -29.54 22.98
C ALA A 267 -1.52 -30.42 21.99
N GLU A 268 -0.24 -30.72 22.28
CA GLU A 268 0.60 -31.59 21.44
C GLU A 268 -0.05 -32.96 21.18
N LYS A 269 -0.56 -33.62 22.24
CA LYS A 269 -1.22 -34.92 22.13
C LYS A 269 -2.45 -34.90 21.23
N GLU A 270 -3.28 -33.86 21.34
CA GLU A 270 -4.47 -33.74 20.50
C GLU A 270 -4.10 -33.33 19.07
N TRP A 271 -3.05 -32.52 18.91
CA TRP A 271 -2.49 -32.14 17.63
C TRP A 271 -1.95 -33.34 16.85
N ASP A 272 -1.24 -34.25 17.50
CA ASP A 272 -0.71 -35.46 16.88
C ASP A 272 -1.81 -36.34 16.25
N LYS A 273 -2.96 -36.47 16.94
CA LYS A 273 -4.13 -37.18 16.40
C LYS A 273 -4.71 -36.50 15.17
N PHE A 274 -4.74 -35.17 15.16
CA PHE A 274 -5.21 -34.40 14.01
C PHE A 274 -4.25 -34.53 12.84
N PHE A 275 -2.96 -34.34 13.08
CA PHE A 275 -1.90 -34.41 12.08
C PHE A 275 -1.89 -35.75 11.33
N LYS A 276 -1.91 -36.88 12.06
CA LYS A 276 -1.87 -38.24 11.49
C LYS A 276 -2.97 -38.55 10.48
N LYS A 277 -4.11 -37.85 10.52
CA LYS A 277 -5.19 -38.06 9.55
C LYS A 277 -4.79 -37.62 8.14
N LYS A 278 -4.06 -36.51 8.04
CA LYS A 278 -3.63 -35.89 6.78
C LYS A 278 -2.36 -35.04 6.97
N PRO A 279 -1.18 -35.66 7.16
CA PRO A 279 0.03 -34.96 7.58
C PRO A 279 0.38 -33.72 6.73
N LEU A 280 0.43 -33.88 5.40
CA LEU A 280 0.82 -32.82 4.48
C LEU A 280 -0.24 -31.72 4.27
N GLU A 281 -1.51 -31.99 4.55
CA GLU A 281 -2.56 -30.93 4.55
C GLU A 281 -2.57 -30.22 5.90
N ASN A 282 -2.42 -30.97 6.99
CA ASN A 282 -2.57 -30.44 8.34
C ASN A 282 -1.31 -29.70 8.80
N ILE A 283 -0.12 -30.01 8.27
CA ILE A 283 1.13 -29.31 8.59
C ILE A 283 1.04 -27.79 8.42
N GLU A 284 0.20 -27.32 7.49
CA GLU A 284 0.00 -25.89 7.20
C GLU A 284 -0.51 -25.10 8.41
N TYR A 285 -1.24 -25.75 9.33
CA TYR A 285 -1.75 -25.12 10.55
C TYR A 285 -0.65 -24.90 11.61
N LEU A 286 0.59 -25.37 11.38
CA LEU A 286 1.77 -25.03 12.21
C LEU A 286 2.59 -23.85 11.66
N ARG A 287 2.21 -23.28 10.51
CA ARG A 287 3.00 -22.23 9.83
C ARG A 287 3.33 -21.03 10.72
N TRP A 288 2.37 -20.57 11.51
CA TRP A 288 2.49 -19.29 12.24
C TRP A 288 2.80 -19.42 13.73
N THR A 289 2.77 -20.64 14.28
CA THR A 289 3.15 -20.86 15.68
C THR A 289 4.67 -20.80 15.89
N ASP A 290 5.10 -20.20 16.98
CA ASP A 290 6.47 -20.14 17.46
C ASP A 290 6.73 -21.10 18.63
N GLN A 291 5.74 -21.92 19.00
CA GLN A 291 5.85 -22.83 20.13
C GLN A 291 6.94 -23.87 19.90
N LYS A 292 7.75 -24.11 20.94
CA LYS A 292 8.90 -25.01 20.87
C LYS A 292 8.48 -26.43 20.48
N TRP A 293 7.44 -26.96 21.10
CA TRP A 293 6.93 -28.31 20.80
C TRP A 293 6.50 -28.45 19.34
N ALA A 294 5.88 -27.41 18.75
CA ALA A 294 5.46 -27.41 17.36
C ALA A 294 6.66 -27.42 16.40
N THR A 295 7.70 -26.65 16.72
CA THR A 295 8.96 -26.63 15.96
C THR A 295 9.69 -27.97 16.06
N ASP A 296 9.78 -28.56 17.25
CA ASP A 296 10.36 -29.89 17.47
C ASP A 296 9.58 -30.97 16.71
N TYR A 297 8.25 -30.91 16.74
CA TYR A 297 7.35 -31.80 16.00
C TYR A 297 7.59 -31.70 14.49
N LEU A 298 7.63 -30.49 13.92
CA LEU A 298 7.93 -30.25 12.51
C LEU A 298 9.29 -30.84 12.12
N ASN A 299 10.32 -30.55 12.91
CA ASN A 299 11.68 -31.05 12.66
C ASN A 299 11.74 -32.58 12.64
N ASN A 300 11.03 -33.24 13.56
CA ASN A 300 10.99 -34.70 13.63
C ASN A 300 10.21 -35.29 12.46
N PHE A 301 9.05 -34.71 12.12
CA PHE A 301 8.26 -35.14 10.96
C PHE A 301 9.06 -35.02 9.65
N ILE A 302 9.70 -33.87 9.42
CA ILE A 302 10.49 -33.64 8.20
C ILE A 302 11.67 -34.62 8.12
N GLY A 303 12.34 -34.88 9.25
CA GLY A 303 13.40 -35.90 9.32
C GLY A 303 12.92 -37.30 8.93
N VAL A 304 11.78 -37.75 9.46
CA VAL A 304 11.18 -39.03 9.09
C VAL A 304 10.80 -39.05 7.61
N TYR A 305 10.15 -37.99 7.12
CA TYR A 305 9.73 -37.88 5.73
C TYR A 305 10.94 -37.87 4.76
N ILE A 306 12.06 -37.25 5.12
CA ILE A 306 13.31 -37.32 4.35
C ILE A 306 13.81 -38.76 4.24
N GLU A 307 13.80 -39.52 5.35
CA GLU A 307 14.21 -40.94 5.32
C GLU A 307 13.25 -41.79 4.48
N GLU A 308 11.95 -41.52 4.52
CA GLU A 308 10.98 -42.14 3.61
C GLU A 308 11.29 -41.81 2.15
N LEU A 309 11.60 -40.55 1.83
CA LEU A 309 11.96 -40.10 0.48
C LEU A 309 13.26 -40.74 -0.02
N LYS A 310 14.26 -40.94 0.83
CA LYS A 310 15.52 -41.63 0.48
C LYS A 310 15.27 -43.09 0.08
N ASN A 311 14.27 -43.72 0.69
CA ASN A 311 13.89 -45.11 0.42
C ASN A 311 12.86 -45.25 -0.72
N ARG A 312 12.27 -44.14 -1.19
CA ARG A 312 11.25 -44.13 -2.24
C ARG A 312 11.89 -44.12 -3.63
N SER A 313 11.44 -45.02 -4.51
CA SER A 313 11.83 -45.00 -5.93
C SER A 313 10.91 -44.09 -6.73
N LEU A 314 11.43 -42.94 -7.22
CA LEU A 314 10.68 -41.95 -8.00
C LEU A 314 10.94 -42.14 -9.51
N LYS A 315 10.32 -43.15 -10.11
CA LYS A 315 10.61 -43.57 -11.49
C LYS A 315 9.90 -42.68 -12.52
N THR A 316 8.66 -42.30 -12.24
CA THR A 316 7.81 -41.52 -13.16
C THR A 316 7.93 -40.02 -12.92
N ALA A 317 7.59 -39.22 -13.96
CA ALA A 317 7.53 -37.77 -13.82
C ALA A 317 6.42 -37.32 -12.85
N GLU A 318 5.30 -38.04 -12.80
CA GLU A 318 4.19 -37.73 -11.89
C GLU A 318 4.57 -37.97 -10.43
N GLU A 319 5.27 -39.06 -10.11
CA GLU A 319 5.79 -39.30 -8.76
C GLU A 319 6.74 -38.19 -8.30
N ARG A 320 7.63 -37.72 -9.20
CA ARG A 320 8.52 -36.59 -8.91
C ARG A 320 7.74 -35.30 -8.67
N ARG A 321 6.73 -35.01 -9.50
CA ARG A 321 5.86 -33.83 -9.36
C ARG A 321 5.07 -33.84 -8.05
N ILE A 322 4.59 -35.02 -7.62
CA ILE A 322 3.92 -35.17 -6.33
C ILE A 322 4.89 -34.80 -5.21
N VAL A 323 6.08 -35.40 -5.17
CA VAL A 323 7.09 -35.10 -4.15
C VAL A 323 7.52 -33.65 -4.17
N GLU A 324 7.72 -33.04 -5.35
CA GLU A 324 8.03 -31.61 -5.48
C GLU A 324 6.98 -30.74 -4.77
N ASN A 325 5.68 -31.04 -4.97
CA ASN A 325 4.59 -30.33 -4.31
C ASN A 325 4.54 -30.56 -2.79
N GLU A 326 4.83 -31.78 -2.33
CA GLU A 326 4.92 -32.12 -0.91
C GLU A 326 6.03 -31.32 -0.23
N VAL A 327 7.22 -31.26 -0.86
CA VAL A 327 8.35 -30.45 -0.40
C VAL A 327 8.02 -28.97 -0.41
N THR A 328 7.31 -28.46 -1.43
CA THR A 328 6.84 -27.05 -1.44
C THR A 328 5.95 -26.75 -0.24
N ARG A 329 5.02 -27.65 0.11
CA ARG A 329 4.15 -27.47 1.29
C ARG A 329 4.97 -27.41 2.57
N ILE A 330 5.89 -28.36 2.76
CA ILE A 330 6.81 -28.38 3.92
C ILE A 330 7.60 -27.08 4.00
N CYS A 331 8.23 -26.66 2.89
CA CYS A 331 9.01 -25.44 2.80
C CYS A 331 8.21 -24.21 3.18
N SER A 332 6.95 -24.13 2.75
CA SER A 332 6.06 -23.00 3.07
C SER A 332 5.76 -22.87 4.57
N VAL A 333 5.79 -23.98 5.33
CA VAL A 333 5.54 -24.00 6.78
C VAL A 333 6.78 -23.62 7.59
N ILE A 334 7.97 -23.98 7.12
CA ILE A 334 9.24 -23.73 7.82
C ILE A 334 9.96 -22.45 7.39
N LEU A 335 9.44 -21.75 6.36
CA LEU A 335 10.00 -20.51 5.80
C LEU A 335 10.26 -19.42 6.84
N ASN A 336 9.41 -19.30 7.86
CA ASN A 336 9.55 -18.30 8.92
C ASN A 336 10.19 -18.86 10.21
N LYS A 337 10.66 -20.12 10.19
CA LYS A 337 11.19 -20.85 11.37
C LYS A 337 12.67 -21.15 11.25
N ARG A 338 13.45 -20.25 10.66
CA ARG A 338 14.88 -20.50 10.42
C ARG A 338 15.61 -20.91 11.70
N THR A 339 16.18 -22.10 11.68
CA THR A 339 17.04 -22.68 12.72
C THR A 339 18.15 -23.48 12.04
N ASP A 340 19.27 -23.74 12.72
CA ASP A 340 20.36 -24.56 12.17
C ASP A 340 19.88 -25.96 11.77
N LYS A 341 18.95 -26.53 12.53
CA LYS A 341 18.31 -27.81 12.19
C LYS A 341 17.52 -27.70 10.88
N ILE A 342 16.70 -26.66 10.69
CA ILE A 342 15.95 -26.45 9.44
C ILE A 342 16.90 -26.20 8.25
N LEU A 343 17.97 -25.42 8.44
CA LEU A 343 18.99 -25.24 7.42
C LEU A 343 19.62 -26.58 7.01
N SER A 344 19.90 -27.47 7.97
CA SER A 344 20.41 -28.81 7.68
C SER A 344 19.42 -29.67 6.89
N LEU A 345 18.11 -29.55 7.15
CA LEU A 345 17.08 -30.30 6.42
C LEU A 345 16.98 -29.87 4.95
N PHE A 346 17.24 -28.59 4.64
CA PHE A 346 17.25 -28.13 3.24
C PHE A 346 18.30 -28.81 2.39
N LYS A 347 19.42 -29.25 2.97
CA LYS A 347 20.44 -30.03 2.25
C LYS A 347 19.88 -31.35 1.72
N ASP A 348 19.05 -32.00 2.51
CA ASP A 348 18.46 -33.30 2.18
C ASP A 348 17.20 -33.15 1.31
N LEU A 349 16.46 -32.05 1.45
CA LEU A 349 15.29 -31.74 0.62
C LEU A 349 15.65 -31.19 -0.77
N TYR A 350 16.85 -30.62 -0.93
CA TYR A 350 17.30 -30.01 -2.19
C TYR A 350 17.09 -30.87 -3.45
N PRO A 351 17.44 -32.17 -3.48
CA PRO A 351 17.25 -33.01 -4.68
C PRO A 351 15.80 -33.16 -5.11
N TYR A 352 14.86 -32.98 -4.18
CA TYR A 352 13.44 -33.22 -4.38
C TYR A 352 12.66 -31.97 -4.80
N ASN A 353 13.20 -30.77 -4.55
CA ASN A 353 12.68 -29.52 -5.10
C ASN A 353 13.76 -28.43 -5.14
N LYS A 354 14.59 -28.45 -6.19
CA LYS A 354 15.73 -27.52 -6.32
C LYS A 354 15.30 -26.05 -6.36
N TYR A 355 14.24 -25.75 -7.11
CA TYR A 355 13.79 -24.38 -7.33
C TYR A 355 13.33 -23.73 -6.02
N GLU A 356 12.45 -24.40 -5.27
CA GLU A 356 11.90 -23.86 -4.02
C GLU A 356 13.00 -23.66 -2.98
N ILE A 357 13.92 -24.62 -2.84
CA ILE A 357 15.01 -24.54 -1.87
C ILE A 357 15.96 -23.39 -2.21
N LYS A 358 16.36 -23.22 -3.48
CA LYS A 358 17.20 -22.08 -3.89
C LYS A 358 16.54 -20.74 -3.62
N LYS A 359 15.24 -20.62 -3.92
CA LYS A 359 14.46 -19.42 -3.69
C LYS A 359 14.43 -19.03 -2.19
N ILE A 360 14.22 -20.00 -1.31
CA ILE A 360 14.24 -19.77 0.15
C ILE A 360 15.64 -19.40 0.64
N LEU A 361 16.67 -20.07 0.13
CA LEU A 361 18.05 -19.76 0.48
C LEU A 361 18.44 -18.34 0.07
N SER A 362 18.05 -17.89 -1.12
CA SER A 362 18.22 -16.49 -1.55
C SER A 362 17.48 -15.53 -0.61
N PHE A 363 16.24 -15.85 -0.22
CA PHE A 363 15.50 -15.07 0.77
C PHE A 363 16.21 -15.01 2.13
N TYR A 364 16.78 -16.10 2.61
CA TYR A 364 17.57 -16.13 3.85
C TYR A 364 18.87 -15.32 3.76
N ILE A 365 19.53 -15.34 2.60
CA ILE A 365 20.73 -14.53 2.34
C ILE A 365 20.38 -13.04 2.43
N VAL A 366 19.27 -12.61 1.83
CA VAL A 366 18.91 -11.19 1.81
C VAL A 366 18.28 -10.67 3.11
N THR A 367 17.81 -11.56 3.99
CA THR A 367 17.16 -11.18 5.25
C THR A 367 18.10 -11.19 6.44
N ASP A 368 18.96 -12.20 6.55
CA ASP A 368 19.88 -12.35 7.68
C ASP A 368 21.08 -13.26 7.30
N LEU A 369 22.10 -12.68 6.67
CA LEU A 369 23.25 -13.46 6.23
C LEU A 369 24.20 -13.78 7.39
N ASN A 370 24.25 -15.06 7.81
CA ASN A 370 25.14 -15.55 8.86
C ASN A 370 26.16 -16.58 8.36
N LYS A 371 27.00 -17.10 9.27
CA LYS A 371 28.07 -18.04 8.94
C LYS A 371 27.51 -19.40 8.52
N GLU A 372 26.54 -19.90 9.26
CA GLU A 372 25.91 -21.22 9.08
C GLU A 372 25.27 -21.33 7.69
N LEU A 373 24.53 -20.30 7.28
CA LEU A 373 23.96 -20.22 5.93
C LEU A 373 25.05 -20.15 4.86
N THR A 374 26.10 -19.36 5.07
CA THR A 374 27.22 -19.26 4.13
C THR A 374 27.91 -20.61 3.95
N ASP A 375 28.13 -21.35 5.04
CA ASP A 375 28.78 -22.65 5.03
C ASP A 375 27.89 -23.71 4.36
N LEU A 376 26.57 -23.69 4.60
CA LEU A 376 25.61 -24.53 3.88
C LEU A 376 25.64 -24.29 2.36
N ILE A 377 25.62 -23.03 1.93
CA ILE A 377 25.68 -22.69 0.49
C ILE A 377 26.99 -23.19 -0.13
N LYS A 378 28.12 -22.98 0.54
CA LYS A 378 29.41 -23.49 0.07
C LYS A 378 29.42 -25.01 -0.03
N GLU A 379 28.83 -25.71 0.94
CA GLU A 379 28.71 -27.16 0.89
C GLU A 379 27.85 -27.62 -0.30
N LEU A 380 26.68 -27.01 -0.48
CA LEU A 380 25.77 -27.33 -1.57
C LEU A 380 26.35 -27.00 -2.94
N ALA A 381 27.03 -25.86 -3.08
CA ALA A 381 27.70 -25.47 -4.32
C ALA A 381 28.82 -26.44 -4.72
N ARG A 382 29.57 -26.98 -3.74
CA ARG A 382 30.57 -28.04 -3.99
C ARG A 382 29.93 -29.35 -4.41
N LYS A 383 28.78 -29.70 -3.83
CA LYS A 383 28.06 -30.95 -4.13
C LYS A 383 27.32 -30.91 -5.47
N TYR A 384 26.77 -29.75 -5.81
CA TYR A 384 25.95 -29.50 -7.01
C TYR A 384 26.59 -28.39 -7.84
N GLU A 385 27.69 -28.74 -8.51
CA GLU A 385 28.52 -27.79 -9.26
C GLU A 385 27.69 -26.98 -10.27
N GLY A 386 27.79 -25.65 -10.19
CA GLY A 386 27.11 -24.71 -11.09
C GLY A 386 25.63 -24.43 -10.75
N GLU A 387 25.04 -25.06 -9.73
CA GLU A 387 23.60 -24.87 -9.45
C GLU A 387 23.30 -23.67 -8.53
N PHE A 388 24.31 -23.12 -7.84
CA PHE A 388 24.20 -22.13 -6.75
C PHE A 388 24.78 -20.74 -7.07
N LEU A 389 25.00 -20.42 -8.35
CA LEU A 389 25.57 -19.14 -8.79
C LEU A 389 24.82 -17.93 -8.22
N GLU A 390 23.48 -17.98 -8.18
CA GLU A 390 22.64 -16.90 -7.63
C GLU A 390 22.99 -16.63 -6.15
N GLN A 391 23.03 -17.67 -5.33
CA GLN A 391 23.30 -17.58 -3.91
C GLN A 391 24.74 -17.14 -3.64
N GLU A 392 25.71 -17.68 -4.39
CA GLU A 392 27.12 -17.28 -4.28
C GLU A 392 27.32 -15.81 -4.63
N PHE A 393 26.66 -15.33 -5.70
CA PHE A 393 26.74 -13.93 -6.12
C PHE A 393 26.07 -12.99 -5.12
N LEU A 394 24.89 -13.34 -4.59
CA LEU A 394 24.22 -12.56 -3.53
C LEU A 394 25.08 -12.44 -2.28
N ILE A 395 25.69 -13.54 -1.81
CA ILE A 395 26.59 -13.52 -0.66
C ILE A 395 27.77 -12.59 -0.91
N SER A 396 28.39 -12.66 -2.09
CA SER A 396 29.55 -11.84 -2.44
C SER A 396 29.18 -10.35 -2.53
N LEU A 397 28.04 -10.01 -3.16
CA LEU A 397 27.53 -8.63 -3.21
C LEU A 397 27.32 -8.01 -1.82
N ILE A 398 26.86 -8.82 -0.86
CA ILE A 398 26.56 -8.35 0.50
C ILE A 398 27.83 -8.27 1.36
N LYS A 399 28.77 -9.21 1.22
CA LYS A 399 29.94 -9.34 2.13
C LYS A 399 31.24 -8.77 1.60
N ASP A 400 31.49 -8.91 0.29
CA ASP A 400 32.80 -8.65 -0.27
C ASP A 400 32.92 -7.20 -0.78
N LYS A 401 34.16 -6.79 -1.08
CA LYS A 401 34.42 -5.52 -1.74
C LYS A 401 33.98 -5.58 -3.21
N PRO A 402 33.48 -4.48 -3.80
CA PRO A 402 32.98 -4.48 -5.17
C PRO A 402 34.00 -5.00 -6.20
N GLU A 403 35.29 -4.72 -6.01
CA GLU A 403 36.36 -5.19 -6.89
C GLU A 403 36.55 -6.70 -6.82
N THR A 404 36.34 -7.29 -5.65
CA THR A 404 36.38 -8.75 -5.45
C THR A 404 35.18 -9.41 -6.09
N VAL A 405 33.99 -8.83 -5.93
CA VAL A 405 32.77 -9.31 -6.58
C VAL A 405 32.95 -9.30 -8.11
N TYR A 406 33.40 -8.18 -8.67
CA TYR A 406 33.69 -8.09 -10.11
C TYR A 406 34.68 -9.15 -10.55
N LYS A 407 35.85 -9.24 -9.88
CA LYS A 407 36.90 -10.21 -10.24
C LYS A 407 36.39 -11.66 -10.27
N ASN A 408 35.54 -12.03 -9.31
CA ASN A 408 35.10 -13.42 -9.15
C ASN A 408 33.95 -13.78 -10.11
N PHE A 409 33.08 -12.82 -10.44
CA PHE A 409 31.82 -13.09 -11.14
C PHE A 409 31.75 -12.51 -12.56
N SER A 410 32.65 -11.60 -12.97
CA SER A 410 32.62 -10.98 -14.30
C SER A 410 32.74 -12.01 -15.44
N LYS A 411 33.41 -13.14 -15.20
CA LYS A 411 33.52 -14.24 -16.17
C LYS A 411 32.15 -14.79 -16.61
N TYR A 412 31.15 -14.79 -15.73
CA TYR A 412 29.78 -15.23 -16.04
C TYR A 412 29.02 -14.20 -16.88
N ALA A 413 29.55 -12.98 -16.96
CA ALA A 413 29.10 -11.95 -17.90
C ALA A 413 29.83 -12.01 -19.25
N GLY A 414 30.73 -12.99 -19.45
CA GLY A 414 31.55 -13.14 -20.65
C GLY A 414 32.86 -12.35 -20.63
N VAL A 415 33.20 -11.67 -19.53
CA VAL A 415 34.44 -10.89 -19.42
C VAL A 415 35.67 -11.79 -19.57
N GLY A 416 36.56 -11.41 -20.49
CA GLY A 416 37.74 -12.19 -20.89
C GLY A 416 37.54 -12.99 -22.18
N GLY A 417 36.31 -13.06 -22.70
CA GLY A 417 35.99 -13.57 -24.04
C GLY A 417 36.04 -12.48 -25.13
N LEU A 418 35.58 -12.82 -26.33
CA LEU A 418 35.45 -11.85 -27.44
C LEU A 418 34.24 -10.94 -27.21
N GLU A 419 34.32 -9.68 -27.62
CA GLU A 419 33.20 -8.71 -27.53
C GLU A 419 31.90 -9.27 -28.16
N GLU A 420 32.03 -9.99 -29.28
CA GLU A 420 30.90 -10.66 -29.95
C GLU A 420 30.21 -11.72 -29.08
N GLU A 421 30.93 -12.36 -28.15
CA GLU A 421 30.36 -13.36 -27.23
C GLU A 421 29.52 -12.70 -26.14
N ILE A 422 29.99 -11.58 -25.59
CA ILE A 422 29.24 -10.78 -24.61
C ILE A 422 27.96 -10.25 -25.26
N LYS A 423 28.06 -9.71 -26.47
CA LYS A 423 26.90 -9.31 -27.28
C LYS A 423 25.92 -10.46 -27.48
N LYS A 424 26.39 -11.67 -27.84
CA LYS A 424 25.53 -12.87 -27.99
C LYS A 424 24.79 -13.23 -26.71
N LEU A 425 25.44 -13.11 -25.54
CA LEU A 425 24.82 -13.39 -24.24
C LEU A 425 23.71 -12.41 -23.91
N PHE A 426 23.96 -11.11 -24.05
CA PHE A 426 22.92 -10.10 -23.87
C PHE A 426 21.75 -10.28 -24.85
N ASN A 427 22.05 -10.59 -26.11
CA ASN A 427 21.03 -10.86 -27.12
C ASN A 427 20.12 -12.04 -26.73
N SER A 428 20.61 -12.98 -25.93
CA SER A 428 19.80 -14.07 -25.40
C SER A 428 18.72 -13.62 -24.41
N LEU A 429 18.85 -12.44 -23.77
CA LEU A 429 17.81 -11.87 -22.91
C LEU A 429 16.55 -11.50 -23.71
N PHE A 430 16.73 -11.06 -24.96
CA PHE A 430 15.64 -10.55 -25.83
C PHE A 430 15.07 -11.59 -26.79
N LYS A 431 15.63 -12.80 -26.84
CA LYS A 431 15.17 -13.88 -27.72
C LYS A 431 14.16 -14.76 -26.98
N ASP A 432 12.88 -14.37 -26.92
CA ASP A 432 11.68 -15.16 -26.53
C ASP A 432 11.95 -16.56 -25.91
N ASN A 433 12.71 -16.64 -24.82
CA ASN A 433 13.18 -17.87 -24.17
C ASN A 433 13.83 -18.95 -25.06
N LYS A 434 14.35 -18.63 -26.26
CA LYS A 434 15.06 -19.59 -27.11
C LYS A 434 16.46 -19.86 -26.56
N ILE A 435 16.61 -20.98 -25.87
CA ILE A 435 17.89 -21.51 -25.39
C ILE A 435 18.69 -22.06 -26.57
N SER A 436 20.01 -21.86 -26.59
CA SER A 436 20.87 -22.47 -27.62
C SER A 436 20.73 -23.99 -27.65
N LYS A 437 20.84 -24.59 -28.84
CA LYS A 437 20.95 -26.05 -28.98
C LYS A 437 22.31 -26.56 -28.54
N ASN A 438 23.33 -25.70 -28.52
CA ASN A 438 24.64 -26.02 -27.99
C ASN A 438 24.58 -25.95 -26.45
N LYS A 439 24.99 -27.04 -25.78
CA LYS A 439 24.92 -27.19 -24.33
C LYS A 439 25.80 -26.19 -23.58
N GLU A 440 26.98 -25.86 -24.11
CA GLU A 440 27.92 -24.91 -23.49
C GLU A 440 27.38 -23.48 -23.59
N GLU A 441 26.90 -23.10 -24.78
CA GLU A 441 26.25 -21.81 -24.99
C GLU A 441 24.97 -21.66 -24.16
N ALA A 442 24.16 -22.72 -24.05
CA ALA A 442 22.96 -22.74 -23.23
C ALA A 442 23.28 -22.51 -21.75
N LYS A 443 24.35 -23.15 -21.24
CA LYS A 443 24.84 -22.95 -19.88
C LYS A 443 25.33 -21.52 -19.67
N ALA A 444 26.14 -20.98 -20.59
CA ALA A 444 26.61 -19.59 -20.49
C ALA A 444 25.46 -18.58 -20.51
N GLN A 445 24.40 -18.82 -21.31
CA GLN A 445 23.18 -18.00 -21.31
C GLN A 445 22.44 -18.06 -19.96
N GLU A 446 22.34 -19.23 -19.33
CA GLU A 446 21.70 -19.40 -18.02
C GLU A 446 22.48 -18.72 -16.90
N GLU A 447 23.80 -18.88 -16.87
CA GLU A 447 24.69 -18.24 -15.90
C GLU A 447 24.65 -16.70 -16.04
N PHE A 448 24.71 -16.21 -17.28
CA PHE A 448 24.57 -14.79 -17.59
C PHE A 448 23.22 -14.23 -17.11
N ARG A 449 22.11 -14.92 -17.42
CA ARG A 449 20.76 -14.54 -16.96
C ARG A 449 20.66 -14.50 -15.44
N THR A 450 21.23 -15.49 -14.77
CA THR A 450 21.24 -15.57 -13.31
C THR A 450 21.93 -14.35 -12.70
N LEU A 451 23.11 -14.00 -13.22
CA LEU A 451 23.89 -12.85 -12.78
C LEU A 451 23.13 -11.53 -13.01
N PHE A 452 22.64 -11.30 -14.24
CA PHE A 452 21.98 -10.05 -14.60
C PHE A 452 20.61 -9.90 -13.94
N ASN A 453 19.87 -10.99 -13.71
CA ASN A 453 18.64 -10.93 -12.93
C ASN A 453 18.90 -10.37 -11.53
N ILE A 454 20.04 -10.67 -10.88
CA ILE A 454 20.40 -10.04 -9.60
C ILE A 454 20.82 -8.58 -9.81
N ILE A 455 21.66 -8.28 -10.80
CA ILE A 455 22.11 -6.89 -11.07
C ILE A 455 20.90 -5.97 -11.32
N PHE A 456 19.86 -6.47 -11.99
CA PHE A 456 18.63 -5.71 -12.27
C PHE A 456 17.78 -5.39 -11.04
N HIS A 457 18.07 -6.01 -9.90
CA HIS A 457 17.48 -5.68 -8.60
C HIS A 457 18.29 -4.63 -7.84
N ILE A 458 19.46 -4.21 -8.36
CA ILE A 458 20.29 -3.17 -7.74
C ILE A 458 19.88 -1.81 -8.31
N TYR A 459 19.77 -0.81 -7.45
CA TYR A 459 19.61 0.58 -7.84
C TYR A 459 20.56 1.49 -7.06
N TYR A 460 20.89 2.64 -7.62
CA TYR A 460 21.65 3.68 -6.93
C TYR A 460 20.67 4.69 -6.30
N ASN A 461 20.75 4.87 -4.99
CA ASN A 461 20.01 5.87 -4.26
C ASN A 461 20.81 7.18 -4.23
N GLU A 462 20.34 8.21 -4.93
CA GLU A 462 21.04 9.50 -5.02
C GLU A 462 21.04 10.29 -3.71
N GLU A 463 20.03 10.12 -2.85
CA GLU A 463 19.94 10.80 -1.56
C GLU A 463 20.95 10.24 -0.56
N SER A 464 21.03 8.91 -0.43
CA SER A 464 21.97 8.24 0.48
C SER A 464 23.35 8.00 -0.14
N LYS A 465 23.48 8.17 -1.46
CA LYS A 465 24.68 7.89 -2.26
C LYS A 465 25.16 6.44 -2.20
N GLU A 466 24.22 5.50 -2.15
CA GLU A 466 24.49 4.08 -1.93
C GLU A 466 23.84 3.21 -3.00
N TYR A 467 24.46 2.06 -3.28
CA TYR A 467 23.81 1.00 -4.05
C TYR A 467 22.96 0.15 -3.12
N ILE A 468 21.70 -0.03 -3.50
CA ILE A 468 20.71 -0.80 -2.75
C ILE A 468 20.28 -1.98 -3.60
N LEU A 469 20.39 -3.19 -3.05
CA LEU A 469 19.75 -4.38 -3.59
C LEU A 469 18.30 -4.42 -3.10
N GLN A 470 17.36 -4.38 -4.03
CA GLN A 470 15.93 -4.48 -3.78
C GLN A 470 15.47 -5.94 -3.96
N TRP A 471 14.85 -6.54 -2.96
CA TRP A 471 14.34 -7.92 -3.05
C TRP A 471 12.91 -8.03 -2.56
N SER A 472 12.15 -9.03 -3.01
CA SER A 472 10.80 -9.27 -2.51
C SER A 472 10.81 -10.13 -1.25
N ASN A 473 10.10 -9.71 -0.22
CA ASN A 473 9.91 -10.52 0.98
C ASN A 473 8.95 -11.68 0.70
N MET A 474 9.38 -12.93 0.94
CA MET A 474 8.55 -14.11 0.67
C MET A 474 7.38 -14.30 1.66
N ILE A 475 7.39 -13.59 2.78
CA ILE A 475 6.39 -13.71 3.85
C ILE A 475 5.39 -12.56 3.78
N THR A 476 5.89 -11.32 3.66
CA THR A 476 5.06 -10.11 3.69
C THR A 476 4.79 -9.51 2.32
N TYR A 477 5.47 -9.97 1.26
CA TYR A 477 5.47 -9.40 -0.09
C TYR A 477 5.96 -7.95 -0.18
N ASN A 478 6.40 -7.35 0.93
CA ASN A 478 7.02 -6.04 0.96
C ASN A 478 8.43 -6.08 0.35
N SER A 479 8.92 -4.90 -0.05
CA SER A 479 10.29 -4.76 -0.53
C SER A 479 11.29 -4.81 0.63
N ILE A 480 12.27 -5.70 0.54
CA ILE A 480 13.51 -5.70 1.32
C ILE A 480 14.51 -4.81 0.59
N GLN A 481 15.24 -4.00 1.35
CA GLN A 481 16.31 -3.16 0.83
C GLN A 481 17.60 -3.44 1.59
N ILE A 482 18.66 -3.79 0.86
CA ILE A 482 19.97 -4.09 1.44
C ILE A 482 20.98 -3.10 0.88
N LYS A 483 21.64 -2.39 1.78
CA LYS A 483 22.79 -1.56 1.42
C LYS A 483 23.97 -2.45 1.02
N LEU A 484 24.48 -2.26 -0.19
CA LEU A 484 25.68 -2.92 -0.69
C LEU A 484 26.93 -2.12 -0.31
N SER A 485 28.08 -2.81 -0.24
CA SER A 485 29.39 -2.17 -0.03
C SER A 485 29.78 -1.24 -1.19
N GLY A 486 29.19 -1.47 -2.37
CA GLY A 486 29.33 -0.66 -3.57
C GLY A 486 29.02 -1.51 -4.81
N PHE A 487 29.27 -0.94 -5.99
CA PHE A 487 29.14 -1.62 -7.27
C PHE A 487 30.33 -1.20 -8.15
N ASP A 488 31.16 -2.15 -8.56
CA ASP A 488 32.39 -1.85 -9.29
C ASP A 488 32.05 -1.21 -10.65
N LYS A 489 32.70 -0.08 -10.96
CA LYS A 489 32.44 0.68 -12.17
C LYS A 489 32.68 -0.12 -13.47
N LYS A 490 33.46 -1.18 -13.42
CA LYS A 490 33.71 -2.06 -14.58
C LYS A 490 32.47 -2.84 -15.01
N TRP A 491 31.50 -3.04 -14.12
CA TRP A 491 30.21 -3.62 -14.50
C TRP A 491 29.48 -2.76 -15.53
N TYR A 492 29.65 -1.44 -15.51
CA TYR A 492 29.06 -0.55 -16.51
C TYR A 492 29.70 -0.75 -17.88
N ASP A 493 31.00 -1.07 -17.95
CA ASP A 493 31.65 -1.35 -19.23
C ASP A 493 31.00 -2.57 -19.89
N VAL A 494 30.74 -3.63 -19.12
CA VAL A 494 30.01 -4.82 -19.58
C VAL A 494 28.56 -4.49 -20.00
N ILE A 495 27.86 -3.66 -19.22
CA ILE A 495 26.49 -3.23 -19.56
C ILE A 495 26.46 -2.44 -20.87
N PHE A 496 27.47 -1.62 -21.15
CA PHE A 496 27.50 -0.76 -22.32
C PHE A 496 28.22 -1.36 -23.55
N GLU A 497 28.81 -2.55 -23.44
CA GLU A 497 29.26 -3.34 -24.61
C GLU A 497 28.11 -3.77 -25.55
N LEU A 498 26.87 -3.48 -25.14
CA LEU A 498 25.62 -3.67 -25.85
C LEU A 498 25.37 -2.78 -27.08
N ASP A 499 26.27 -1.85 -27.40
CA ASP A 499 25.93 -0.58 -28.08
C ASP A 499 25.46 -0.63 -29.56
N ASP A 500 25.15 -1.77 -30.21
CA ASP A 500 24.84 -1.68 -31.67
C ASP A 500 23.72 -2.54 -32.27
N ASP A 501 23.46 -3.78 -31.82
CA ASP A 501 22.75 -4.73 -32.72
C ASP A 501 21.25 -4.95 -32.45
N TYR A 502 20.65 -4.43 -31.36
CA TYR A 502 19.28 -4.82 -30.98
C TYR A 502 18.39 -3.74 -30.34
N TYR A 503 18.73 -2.46 -30.45
CA TYR A 503 17.97 -1.36 -29.84
C TYR A 503 16.47 -1.33 -30.16
N GLU A 504 16.08 -1.82 -31.34
CA GLU A 504 14.67 -1.93 -31.74
C GLU A 504 13.86 -2.88 -30.82
N LYS A 505 14.51 -3.84 -30.16
CA LYS A 505 13.90 -4.81 -29.23
C LYS A 505 13.89 -4.34 -27.78
N TRP A 506 14.55 -3.22 -27.47
CA TRP A 506 14.52 -2.62 -26.14
C TRP A 506 13.18 -1.92 -25.93
N ASN A 507 12.18 -2.74 -25.59
CA ASN A 507 10.88 -2.26 -25.20
C ASN A 507 11.02 -1.40 -23.94
N TYR A 508 10.41 -0.22 -23.95
CA TYR A 508 10.34 0.65 -22.78
C TYR A 508 9.79 -0.08 -21.55
N TYR A 509 8.75 -0.89 -21.75
CA TYR A 509 8.12 -1.70 -20.69
C TYR A 509 8.93 -2.94 -20.27
N SER A 510 10.11 -3.16 -20.85
CA SER A 510 10.98 -4.24 -20.36
C SER A 510 11.53 -3.86 -18.98
N SER A 511 11.48 -4.80 -18.04
CA SER A 511 12.08 -4.65 -16.71
C SER A 511 13.58 -4.30 -16.82
N TYR A 512 14.28 -4.84 -17.82
CA TYR A 512 15.70 -4.61 -18.07
C TYR A 512 16.05 -3.14 -18.31
N ASN A 513 15.26 -2.44 -19.14
CA ASN A 513 15.47 -1.02 -19.42
C ASN A 513 15.36 -0.18 -18.13
N THR A 514 14.28 -0.37 -17.38
CA THR A 514 14.04 0.35 -16.13
C THR A 514 15.13 0.06 -15.09
N SER A 515 15.54 -1.19 -14.96
CA SER A 515 16.60 -1.60 -14.04
C SER A 515 17.95 -0.96 -14.36
N ILE A 516 18.33 -0.87 -15.64
CA ILE A 516 19.59 -0.19 -16.01
C ILE A 516 19.51 1.31 -15.73
N LYS A 517 18.39 1.99 -16.02
CA LYS A 517 18.22 3.41 -15.65
C LYS A 517 18.40 3.63 -14.14
N ARG A 518 17.90 2.71 -13.31
CA ARG A 518 17.99 2.75 -11.84
C ARG A 518 19.40 2.52 -11.32
N LEU A 519 20.29 1.89 -12.09
CA LEU A 519 21.72 1.76 -11.74
C LEU A 519 22.51 3.04 -11.95
N TYR A 520 21.96 4.05 -12.64
CA TYR A 520 22.69 5.27 -12.96
C TYR A 520 23.27 5.94 -11.70
N ASN A 521 24.59 6.08 -11.68
CA ASN A 521 25.31 6.77 -10.63
C ASN A 521 25.95 8.07 -11.19
N PRO A 522 25.42 9.26 -10.84
CA PRO A 522 25.92 10.54 -11.33
C PRO A 522 27.31 10.90 -10.77
N ASP A 523 27.75 10.30 -9.64
CA ASP A 523 29.06 10.56 -9.03
C ASP A 523 30.20 9.88 -9.82
N ILE A 524 29.89 8.93 -10.73
CA ILE A 524 30.89 8.32 -11.60
C ILE A 524 31.13 9.19 -12.84
N LYS A 525 32.35 9.74 -12.92
CA LYS A 525 32.80 10.55 -14.07
C LYS A 525 32.59 9.83 -15.40
N GLY A 526 31.95 10.49 -16.36
CA GLY A 526 31.70 9.98 -17.70
C GLY A 526 30.41 9.14 -17.83
N MET A 527 29.70 8.82 -16.74
CA MET A 527 28.48 8.02 -16.82
C MET A 527 27.33 8.79 -17.47
N LYS A 528 27.24 10.10 -17.27
CA LYS A 528 26.21 10.94 -17.90
C LYS A 528 26.25 10.82 -19.42
N GLU A 529 27.44 10.90 -20.00
CA GLU A 529 27.66 10.82 -21.44
C GLU A 529 27.41 9.39 -21.96
N LYS A 530 27.89 8.36 -21.25
CA LYS A 530 27.66 6.95 -21.62
C LYS A 530 26.17 6.59 -21.63
N TYR A 531 25.45 6.90 -20.54
CA TYR A 531 24.00 6.69 -20.46
C TYR A 531 23.26 7.50 -21.51
N GLY A 532 23.67 8.76 -21.73
CA GLY A 532 23.08 9.64 -22.73
C GLY A 532 23.15 9.04 -24.13
N ALA A 533 24.36 8.65 -24.55
CA ALA A 533 24.58 8.03 -25.86
C ALA A 533 23.78 6.71 -26.02
N PHE A 534 23.85 5.83 -25.03
CA PHE A 534 23.15 4.54 -25.04
C PHE A 534 21.62 4.71 -25.18
N TYR A 535 21.02 5.55 -24.34
CA TYR A 535 19.57 5.77 -24.37
C TYR A 535 19.12 6.58 -25.58
N TYR A 536 19.97 7.47 -26.10
CA TYR A 536 19.70 8.18 -27.33
C TYR A 536 19.70 7.24 -28.54
N ASN A 537 20.64 6.29 -28.60
CA ASN A 537 20.65 5.25 -29.64
C ASN A 537 19.37 4.39 -29.62
N ILE A 538 18.83 4.09 -28.43
CA ILE A 538 17.51 3.44 -28.29
C ILE A 538 16.41 4.32 -28.92
N VAL A 539 16.37 5.61 -28.59
CA VAL A 539 15.40 6.60 -29.12
C VAL A 539 15.47 6.74 -30.64
N LEU A 540 16.66 6.64 -31.24
CA LEU A 540 16.82 6.65 -32.69
C LEU A 540 16.28 5.38 -33.35
N SER A 541 16.29 4.26 -32.65
CA SER A 541 16.00 2.93 -33.22
C SER A 541 14.52 2.52 -33.08
N ARG A 542 13.72 3.22 -32.26
CA ARG A 542 12.27 2.97 -32.11
C ARG A 542 11.47 4.26 -31.92
N ILE A 543 10.14 4.17 -31.89
CA ILE A 543 9.28 5.31 -31.53
C ILE A 543 9.62 5.73 -30.07
N PRO A 544 9.92 7.01 -29.82
CA PRO A 544 10.27 7.50 -28.48
C PRO A 544 9.04 7.67 -27.58
N TYR A 545 9.23 7.44 -26.28
CA TYR A 545 8.25 7.72 -25.22
C TYR A 545 8.62 8.97 -24.42
N ASN A 546 7.68 9.54 -23.66
CA ASN A 546 7.93 10.72 -22.83
C ASN A 546 9.06 10.47 -21.82
N GLU A 547 9.08 9.30 -21.21
CA GLU A 547 10.01 8.90 -20.16
C GLU A 547 11.42 8.61 -20.70
N ASP A 548 11.57 8.43 -22.02
CA ASP A 548 12.89 8.46 -22.66
C ASP A 548 13.45 9.88 -22.62
N ILE A 549 12.61 10.87 -22.94
CA ILE A 549 12.99 12.29 -22.94
C ILE A 549 13.22 12.79 -21.51
N GLU A 550 12.39 12.41 -20.54
CA GLU A 550 12.60 12.76 -19.13
C GLU A 550 13.96 12.28 -18.61
N PHE A 551 14.35 11.04 -18.98
CA PHE A 551 15.65 10.51 -18.58
C PHE A 551 16.80 11.20 -19.30
N LEU A 552 16.69 11.47 -20.61
CA LEU A 552 17.69 12.25 -21.35
C LEU A 552 17.84 13.68 -20.78
N ASN A 553 16.74 14.30 -20.36
CA ASN A 553 16.74 15.60 -19.69
C ASN A 553 17.42 15.54 -18.32
N LYS A 554 17.17 14.48 -17.53
CA LYS A 554 17.89 14.24 -16.27
C LYS A 554 19.40 14.14 -16.51
N LEU A 555 19.79 13.50 -17.60
CA LEU A 555 21.18 13.43 -18.04
C LEU A 555 21.67 14.74 -18.66
N GLY A 556 20.83 15.75 -18.87
CA GLY A 556 21.16 16.99 -19.57
C GLY A 556 21.73 16.75 -20.97
N TRP A 557 21.17 15.77 -21.70
CA TRP A 557 21.54 15.44 -23.06
C TRP A 557 20.99 16.49 -24.03
N THR A 558 21.82 16.99 -24.93
CA THR A 558 21.47 18.06 -25.89
C THR A 558 21.73 17.68 -27.34
N ASP A 559 22.46 16.58 -27.60
CA ASP A 559 22.76 16.13 -28.95
C ASP A 559 21.59 15.32 -29.54
N TYR A 560 20.63 16.03 -30.13
CA TYR A 560 19.45 15.43 -30.76
C TYR A 560 19.60 15.23 -32.28
N LYS A 561 20.83 14.97 -32.75
CA LYS A 561 21.07 14.70 -34.17
C LYS A 561 20.25 13.50 -34.66
N ASP A 562 19.63 13.64 -35.82
CA ASP A 562 18.77 12.63 -36.46
C ASP A 562 17.50 12.26 -35.67
N PHE A 563 17.13 12.98 -34.61
CA PHE A 563 15.96 12.67 -33.76
C PHE A 563 14.66 12.51 -34.57
N LEU A 564 14.39 13.41 -35.53
CA LEU A 564 13.16 13.38 -36.33
C LEU A 564 13.04 12.10 -37.16
N LYS A 565 14.11 11.73 -37.88
CA LYS A 565 14.11 10.56 -38.78
C LYS A 565 14.47 9.25 -38.08
N GLY A 566 15.19 9.30 -36.96
CA GLY A 566 15.77 8.14 -36.30
C GLY A 566 16.74 7.39 -37.24
N LYS A 567 16.74 6.05 -37.17
CA LYS A 567 17.46 5.19 -38.12
C LYS A 567 16.63 4.80 -39.36
N ILE A 568 15.53 5.50 -39.65
CA ILE A 568 14.62 5.16 -40.77
C ILE A 568 15.21 5.64 -42.11
N ASP A 569 15.35 4.72 -43.06
CA ASP A 569 15.52 5.06 -44.48
C ASP A 569 14.19 5.62 -45.03
N ILE A 570 14.08 6.95 -45.05
CA ILE A 570 12.85 7.69 -45.39
C ILE A 570 12.40 7.38 -46.83
N GLU A 571 13.35 7.20 -47.75
CA GLU A 571 13.05 6.96 -49.17
C GLU A 571 12.44 5.57 -49.39
N LYS A 572 12.93 4.56 -48.65
CA LYS A 572 12.39 3.21 -48.72
C LYS A 572 11.13 3.01 -47.86
N ASN A 573 11.02 3.72 -46.73
CA ASN A 573 9.96 3.49 -45.73
C ASN A 573 9.21 4.78 -45.32
N PRO A 574 8.57 5.50 -46.25
CA PRO A 574 7.90 6.77 -45.96
C PRO A 574 6.76 6.66 -44.94
N SER A 575 6.05 5.52 -44.90
CA SER A 575 4.99 5.27 -43.92
C SER A 575 5.51 5.16 -42.48
N ALA A 576 6.66 4.50 -42.29
CA ALA A 576 7.29 4.37 -40.97
C ALA A 576 7.77 5.73 -40.45
N PHE A 577 8.35 6.55 -41.34
CA PHE A 577 8.72 7.92 -41.03
C PHE A 577 7.51 8.78 -40.63
N ALA A 578 6.42 8.72 -41.41
CA ALA A 578 5.18 9.44 -41.10
C ALA A 578 4.65 9.11 -39.70
N ASN A 579 4.69 7.83 -39.35
CA ASN A 579 4.27 7.37 -38.04
C ASN A 579 5.18 7.93 -36.93
N ARG A 580 6.51 7.85 -37.11
CA ARG A 580 7.49 8.41 -36.16
C ARG A 580 7.26 9.89 -35.92
N ILE A 581 7.12 10.70 -36.97
CA ILE A 581 6.93 12.15 -36.89
C ILE A 581 5.68 12.52 -36.07
N ARG A 582 4.59 11.76 -36.23
CA ARG A 582 3.37 11.96 -35.43
C ARG A 582 3.64 11.82 -33.93
N TYR A 583 4.39 10.78 -33.53
CA TYR A 583 4.70 10.54 -32.11
C TYR A 583 5.74 11.52 -31.57
N VAL A 584 6.76 11.84 -32.37
CA VAL A 584 7.73 12.88 -32.04
C VAL A 584 7.03 14.20 -31.75
N GLY A 585 5.99 14.55 -32.51
CA GLY A 585 5.20 15.76 -32.29
C GLY A 585 4.57 15.87 -30.90
N TYR A 586 4.24 14.75 -30.24
CA TYR A 586 3.69 14.79 -28.88
C TYR A 586 4.73 15.08 -27.80
N ILE A 587 6.02 14.86 -28.10
CA ILE A 587 7.09 14.89 -27.10
C ILE A 587 8.18 15.92 -27.41
N LEU A 588 8.15 16.52 -28.62
CA LEU A 588 9.16 17.43 -29.12
C LEU A 588 9.40 18.61 -28.17
N GLN A 589 8.32 19.20 -27.66
CA GLN A 589 8.34 20.30 -26.70
C GLN A 589 9.01 19.95 -25.37
N ASN A 590 9.10 18.66 -25.03
CA ASN A 590 9.71 18.19 -23.79
C ASN A 590 11.23 17.99 -23.91
N THR A 591 11.81 18.12 -25.11
CA THR A 591 13.25 17.90 -25.34
C THR A 591 14.11 19.12 -24.93
N LEU A 592 15.41 18.91 -24.75
CA LEU A 592 16.42 19.97 -24.61
C LEU A 592 17.06 20.36 -25.97
N MET A 593 16.40 20.04 -27.09
CA MET A 593 16.89 20.33 -28.44
C MET A 593 16.90 21.84 -28.71
N SER A 594 17.93 22.33 -29.40
CA SER A 594 17.98 23.73 -29.82
C SER A 594 17.11 24.00 -31.04
N GLU A 595 16.67 25.27 -31.21
CA GLU A 595 15.93 25.66 -32.42
C GLU A 595 16.76 25.41 -33.69
N SER A 596 18.08 25.65 -33.65
CA SER A 596 18.96 25.43 -34.81
C SER A 596 19.04 23.97 -35.21
N ASP A 597 19.16 23.06 -34.24
CA ASP A 597 19.26 21.62 -34.53
C ASP A 597 17.96 21.08 -35.14
N LEU A 598 16.82 21.58 -34.68
CA LEU A 598 15.52 21.20 -35.22
C LEU A 598 15.33 21.75 -36.65
N ILE A 599 15.70 23.01 -36.89
CA ILE A 599 15.64 23.63 -38.22
C ILE A 599 16.51 22.85 -39.21
N GLU A 600 17.74 22.50 -38.85
CA GLU A 600 18.67 21.76 -39.72
C GLU A 600 18.08 20.41 -40.14
N GLN A 601 17.52 19.64 -39.20
CA GLN A 601 16.88 18.36 -39.50
C GLN A 601 15.64 18.50 -40.38
N LEU A 602 14.83 19.53 -40.15
CA LEU A 602 13.64 19.81 -40.96
C LEU A 602 14.04 20.17 -42.41
N GLU A 603 15.08 20.99 -42.58
CA GLU A 603 15.58 21.36 -43.91
C GLU A 603 16.16 20.15 -44.67
N GLU A 604 16.85 19.25 -43.98
CA GLU A 604 17.30 17.96 -44.55
C GLU A 604 16.11 17.14 -45.06
N ILE A 605 15.06 16.97 -44.23
CA ILE A 605 13.85 16.23 -44.60
C ILE A 605 13.15 16.87 -45.81
N MET A 606 13.10 18.20 -45.88
CA MET A 606 12.51 18.90 -47.04
C MET A 606 13.32 18.72 -48.31
N ALA A 607 14.64 18.69 -48.22
CA ALA A 607 15.50 18.41 -49.36
C ALA A 607 15.28 16.99 -49.91
N ILE A 608 15.05 16.00 -49.03
CA ILE A 608 14.71 14.62 -49.42
C ILE A 608 13.34 14.57 -50.10
N ASN A 609 12.31 15.20 -49.53
CA ASN A 609 10.97 15.23 -50.12
C ASN A 609 10.92 15.94 -51.49
N LYS A 610 11.74 16.97 -51.71
CA LYS A 610 11.87 17.60 -53.04
C LYS A 610 12.34 16.62 -54.12
N LYS A 611 13.17 15.63 -53.76
CA LYS A 611 13.64 14.57 -54.67
C LYS A 611 12.63 13.42 -54.78
N ASN A 612 11.83 13.18 -53.75
CA ASN A 612 10.85 12.09 -53.69
C ASN A 612 9.53 12.56 -53.02
N GLN A 613 8.58 13.05 -53.82
CA GLN A 613 7.32 13.67 -53.36
C GLN A 613 6.32 12.72 -52.66
N LYS A 614 6.72 11.48 -52.36
CA LYS A 614 5.87 10.49 -51.67
C LYS A 614 5.99 10.56 -50.14
N ILE A 615 6.80 11.48 -49.60
CA ILE A 615 7.06 11.59 -48.17
C ILE A 615 6.05 12.57 -47.54
N PRO A 616 5.23 12.14 -46.57
CA PRO A 616 4.26 13.03 -45.92
C PRO A 616 4.96 13.98 -44.94
N VAL A 617 5.23 15.21 -45.38
CA VAL A 617 5.99 16.22 -44.62
C VAL A 617 5.15 17.37 -44.05
N ASN A 618 3.82 17.35 -44.21
CA ASN A 618 2.92 18.45 -43.80
C ASN A 618 3.08 18.93 -42.34
N LEU A 619 3.47 18.04 -41.42
CA LEU A 619 3.73 18.43 -40.03
C LEU A 619 5.11 19.10 -39.89
N CYS A 620 6.12 18.55 -40.56
CA CYS A 620 7.46 19.12 -40.63
C CYS A 620 7.47 20.52 -41.27
N ASP A 621 6.71 20.73 -42.36
CA ASP A 621 6.58 22.04 -43.01
C ASP A 621 6.03 23.09 -42.04
N ARG A 622 4.94 22.75 -41.34
CA ARG A 622 4.32 23.63 -40.34
C ARG A 622 5.27 23.97 -39.20
N TRP A 623 6.05 23.00 -38.71
CA TRP A 623 7.06 23.26 -37.68
C TRP A 623 8.17 24.17 -38.20
N LEU A 624 8.66 23.95 -39.42
CA LEU A 624 9.72 24.76 -40.02
C LEU A 624 9.28 26.22 -40.22
N GLU A 625 8.05 26.45 -40.71
CA GLU A 625 7.49 27.79 -40.83
C GLU A 625 7.38 28.50 -39.47
N ARG A 626 6.86 27.81 -38.45
CA ARG A 626 6.74 28.36 -37.09
C ARG A 626 8.11 28.71 -36.50
N LEU A 627 9.10 27.82 -36.61
CA LEU A 627 10.46 28.07 -36.12
C LEU A 627 11.11 29.26 -36.84
N LYS A 628 10.95 29.36 -38.16
CA LYS A 628 11.45 30.52 -38.95
C LYS A 628 10.75 31.83 -38.59
N SER A 629 9.52 31.77 -38.04
CA SER A 629 8.80 32.93 -37.50
C SER A 629 9.19 33.32 -36.06
N GLY A 630 10.11 32.57 -35.44
CA GLY A 630 10.63 32.86 -34.09
C GLY A 630 9.95 32.09 -32.95
N VAL A 631 9.02 31.18 -33.25
CA VAL A 631 8.41 30.28 -32.25
C VAL A 631 9.47 29.34 -31.67
N LYS A 632 9.42 29.08 -30.37
CA LYS A 632 10.36 28.19 -29.67
C LYS A 632 9.98 26.72 -29.81
N VAL A 633 10.95 25.80 -29.72
CA VAL A 633 10.69 24.35 -29.77
C VAL A 633 9.65 23.91 -28.73
N LYS A 634 9.67 24.55 -27.55
CA LYS A 634 8.73 24.30 -26.44
C LYS A 634 7.29 24.75 -26.72
N GLU A 635 7.06 25.51 -27.78
CA GLU A 635 5.76 26.08 -28.15
C GLU A 635 5.20 25.44 -29.44
N LEU A 636 5.93 24.51 -30.05
CA LEU A 636 5.51 23.76 -31.24
C LEU A 636 4.46 22.71 -30.90
#